data_AF-A0A948V3R8-F1
#
_entry.id   AF-A0A948V3R8-F1
#
_cell.length_a   1.000
_cell.length_b   1.000
_cell.length_c   1.000
_cell.angle_alpha   90.00
_cell.angle_beta   90.00
_cell.angle_gamma   90.00
#
_symmetry.space_group_name_H-M   'P 1'
#
loop_
_entity.id
_entity.type
_entity.pdbx_description
1 polymer ?
#
loop_
_entity_poly.entity_id
_entity_poly.type
_entity_poly.pdbx_seq_one_letter_code
_entity_poly.pdbx_strand_id
1 'polypeptide(L)' 'TPGRSCPNCGSLYEDEKICPSCQNATEKVVDIIDQAIESAMDKNSRVKHINPPSGLQGVGDIGAILRYKT' A
#
# COMPACT_ATOMS: atom_id res chain seq x y z
N THR A 1 -4.41 4.13 -9.32
CA THR A 1 -5.68 4.31 -8.55
C THR A 1 -5.51 5.40 -7.51
N PRO A 2 -6.42 6.38 -7.38
CA PRO A 2 -6.31 7.42 -6.36
C PRO A 2 -6.31 6.83 -4.95
N GLY A 3 -5.57 7.46 -4.05
CA GLY A 3 -5.61 7.11 -2.63
C GLY A 3 -4.97 8.18 -1.77
N ARG A 4 -4.55 7.81 -0.57
CA ARG A 4 -3.93 8.71 0.39
C ARG A 4 -2.69 8.12 1.03
N SER A 5 -1.74 8.98 1.37
CA SER A 5 -0.51 8.61 2.06
C SER A 5 -0.30 9.48 3.30
N CYS A 6 0.25 8.89 4.35
CA CYS A 6 0.68 9.65 5.53
C CYS A 6 2.11 10.15 5.31
N PRO A 7 2.35 11.48 5.29
CA PRO A 7 3.70 12.01 5.06
C PRO A 7 4.67 11.72 6.21
N ASN A 8 4.16 11.35 7.39
CA ASN A 8 4.99 11.10 8.57
C ASN A 8 5.48 9.65 8.69
N CYS A 9 4.59 8.66 8.51
CA CYS A 9 4.95 7.23 8.65
C CYS A 9 4.99 6.46 7.33
N GLY A 10 4.54 7.06 6.23
CA GLY A 10 4.48 6.41 4.92
C GLY A 10 3.37 5.37 4.77
N SER A 11 2.43 5.27 5.71
CA SER A 11 1.27 4.39 5.57
C SER A 11 0.35 4.85 4.45
N LEU A 12 -0.21 3.88 3.72
CA LEU A 12 -1.07 4.08 2.56
C LEU A 12 -2.51 3.69 2.89
N TYR A 13 -3.46 4.44 2.34
CA TYR A 13 -4.87 4.41 2.69
C TYR A 13 -5.75 4.65 1.46
N GLU A 14 -6.94 4.05 1.40
CA GLU A 14 -7.85 4.29 0.27
C GLU A 14 -8.44 5.71 0.32
N ASP A 15 -8.99 6.13 1.47
CA ASP A 15 -9.54 7.50 1.62
C ASP A 15 -9.45 8.07 3.05
N GLU A 16 -8.69 7.43 3.95
CA GLU A 16 -8.54 7.89 5.33
C GLU A 16 -7.83 9.24 5.39
N LYS A 17 -8.55 10.30 5.76
CA LYS A 17 -8.02 11.68 5.85
C LYS A 17 -7.05 11.89 7.01
N ILE A 18 -7.14 11.06 8.04
CA ILE A 18 -6.30 11.10 9.24
C ILE A 18 -5.67 9.73 9.41
N CYS A 19 -4.35 9.69 9.54
CA CYS A 19 -3.62 8.44 9.74
C CYS A 19 -3.97 7.83 11.11
N PRO A 20 -4.53 6.61 11.19
CA PRO A 20 -4.85 5.98 12.46
C PRO A 20 -3.64 5.71 13.37
N SER A 21 -2.44 5.58 12.79
CA SER A 21 -1.22 5.29 13.55
C SER A 21 -0.54 6.54 14.11
N CYS A 22 -0.58 7.65 13.37
CA CYS A 22 0.16 8.87 13.72
C CYS A 22 -0.73 10.08 14.01
N GLN A 23 -2.03 9.99 13.74
CA GLN A 23 -3.03 11.06 13.87
C GLN A 23 -2.75 12.32 13.02
N ASN A 24 -1.78 12.26 12.11
CA ASN A 24 -1.52 13.32 11.14
C ASN A 24 -2.49 13.27 9.95
N ALA A 25 -2.71 14.42 9.31
CA ALA A 25 -3.47 14.52 8.07
C ALA A 25 -2.73 13.76 6.94
N THR A 26 -3.48 12.98 6.18
CA THR A 26 -2.97 12.28 5.00
C THR A 26 -3.11 13.15 3.75
N GLU A 27 -2.20 12.94 2.80
CA GLU A 27 -2.16 13.65 1.53
C GLU A 27 -2.73 12.79 0.42
N LYS A 28 -3.33 13.41 -0.59
CA LYS A 28 -3.87 12.68 -1.74
C LYS A 28 -2.73 12.26 -2.67
N VAL A 29 -2.78 11.02 -3.15
CA VAL A 29 -1.86 10.45 -4.13
C VAL A 29 -2.65 10.03 -5.36
N VAL A 30 -2.09 10.31 -6.53
CA VAL A 30 -2.75 10.02 -7.83
C VAL A 30 -2.77 8.52 -8.11
N ASP A 31 -1.66 7.83 -7.86
CA ASP A 31 -1.58 6.37 -7.91
C ASP A 31 -0.99 5.78 -6.64
N ILE A 32 -1.86 5.24 -5.79
CA ILE A 32 -1.46 4.60 -4.53
C ILE A 32 -0.78 3.25 -4.74
N ILE A 33 -1.04 2.58 -5.87
CA ILE A 33 -0.44 1.28 -6.17
C ILE A 33 1.03 1.46 -6.51
N ASP A 34 1.34 2.43 -7.38
CA ASP A 34 2.72 2.78 -7.70
C ASP A 34 3.46 3.23 -6.44
N GLN A 35 2.84 4.06 -5.61
CA GLN A 35 3.42 4.47 -4.33
C GLN A 35 3.71 3.29 -3.40
N ALA A 36 2.84 2.28 -3.36
CA ALA A 36 3.03 1.07 -2.57
C ALA A 36 4.19 0.23 -3.09
N ILE A 37 4.32 0.12 -4.42
CA ILE A 37 5.42 -0.59 -5.09
C ILE A 37 6.75 0.09 -4.76
N GLU A 38 6.85 1.41 -4.96
CA GLU A 38 8.05 2.19 -4.64
C GLU A 38 8.44 2.02 -3.17
N SER A 39 7.48 2.20 -2.25
CA SER A 39 7.72 2.03 -0.81
C SER A 39 8.18 0.61 -0.43
N ALA A 40 7.69 -0.40 -1.15
CA ALA A 40 8.10 -1.78 -0.96
C ALA A 40 9.53 -2.02 -1.47
N MET A 41 9.88 -1.43 -2.62
CA MET A 41 11.24 -1.50 -3.18
C MET A 41 12.25 -0.80 -2.24
N ASP A 42 11.93 0.37 -1.70
CA ASP A 42 12.77 1.09 -0.74
C ASP A 42 13.06 0.25 0.52
N LYS A 43 12.09 -0.57 0.95
CA LYS A 43 12.23 -1.51 2.08
C LYS A 43 12.91 -2.83 1.68
N ASN A 44 13.51 -2.91 0.50
CA ASN A 44 14.13 -4.12 -0.05
C ASN A 44 13.16 -5.32 -0.07
N SER A 45 11.88 -5.07 -0.38
CA SER A 45 10.87 -6.12 -0.58
C SER A 45 10.88 -6.61 -2.03
N ARG A 46 10.46 -7.86 -2.25
CA ARG A 46 10.33 -8.42 -3.60
C ARG A 46 8.92 -8.15 -4.11
N VAL A 47 8.80 -7.34 -5.16
CA VAL A 47 7.54 -7.07 -5.86
C VAL A 47 7.38 -8.08 -7.00
N LYS A 48 6.19 -8.68 -7.13
CA LYS A 48 5.83 -9.57 -8.24
C LYS A 48 4.47 -9.16 -8.78
N HIS A 49 4.39 -8.95 -10.09
CA HIS A 49 3.11 -8.76 -10.77
C HIS A 49 2.54 -10.13 -11.15
N ILE A 50 1.28 -10.38 -10.79
CA ILE A 50 0.59 -11.64 -11.05
C ILE A 50 -0.50 -11.38 -12.08
N ASN A 51 -0.41 -12.04 -13.24
CA ASN A 51 -1.42 -11.91 -14.27
C ASN A 51 -2.68 -12.72 -13.92
N PRO A 52 -3.89 -12.24 -14.26
CA PRO A 52 -5.10 -13.03 -14.16
C PRO A 52 -5.06 -14.28 -15.05
N PRO A 53 -5.80 -15.35 -14.70
CA PRO A 53 -6.56 -15.53 -13.46
C PRO A 53 -5.62 -15.88 -12.30
N SER A 54 -5.86 -15.30 -11.12
CA SER A 54 -5.08 -15.57 -9.93
C SER A 54 -6.00 -15.74 -8.72
N GLY A 55 -5.51 -16.42 -7.69
CA GLY A 55 -6.24 -16.56 -6.42
C GLY A 55 -6.42 -15.24 -5.65
N LEU A 56 -5.89 -14.12 -6.14
CA LEU A 56 -5.97 -12.81 -5.48
C LEU A 56 -7.29 -12.06 -5.78
N GLN A 57 -8.07 -12.51 -6.76
CA GLN A 57 -9.34 -11.86 -7.14
C GLN A 57 -10.34 -11.80 -5.97
N GLY A 58 -10.31 -12.76 -5.06
CA GLY A 58 -11.17 -12.78 -3.88
C GLY A 58 -10.72 -11.87 -2.72
N VAL A 59 -9.54 -11.24 -2.82
CA VAL A 59 -8.93 -10.45 -1.74
C VAL A 59 -8.46 -9.05 -2.21
N GLY A 60 -9.01 -8.56 -3.33
CA GLY A 60 -8.71 -7.21 -3.83
C GLY A 60 -7.46 -7.12 -4.71
N ASP A 61 -7.01 -8.25 -5.28
CA ASP A 61 -5.91 -8.35 -6.26
C ASP A 61 -4.52 -7.88 -5.77
N ILE A 62 -4.38 -7.59 -4.47
CA ILE A 62 -3.13 -7.17 -3.83
C ILE A 62 -2.92 -8.00 -2.56
N GLY A 63 -1.69 -8.49 -2.36
CA GLY A 63 -1.33 -9.26 -1.18
C GLY A 63 0.14 -9.16 -0.84
N ALA A 64 0.49 -9.51 0.40
CA ALA A 64 1.87 -9.48 0.89
C ALA A 64 2.19 -10.73 1.72
N ILE A 65 3.41 -11.25 1.55
CA ILE A 65 3.99 -12.26 2.43
C ILE A 65 4.97 -11.56 3.36
N LEU A 66 4.68 -11.58 4.66
CA LEU A 66 5.47 -10.89 5.67
C LEU A 66 6.63 -11.76 6.15
N ARG A 67 7.75 -11.13 6.50
CA ARG A 67 8.93 -11.83 7.07
C ARG A 67 8.70 -12.25 8.52
N TYR A 68 7.90 -11.48 9.26
CA TYR A 68 7.59 -11.70 10.67
C TYR A 68 6.08 -11.57 10.87
N LYS A 69 5.58 -12.17 11.95
CA LYS A 69 4.18 -12.02 12.35
C LYS A 69 3.98 -10.66 13.00
N THR A 70 2.99 -9.92 12.51
CA THR A 70 2.55 -8.63 13.07
C THR A 70 1.64 -8.84 14.27
#